data_AF-A0A537H4Y5-F1
#
_entry.id   AF-A0A537H4Y5-F1
#
_cell.length_a   1.000
_cell.length_b   1.000
_cell.length_c   1.000
_cell.angle_alpha   90.00
_cell.angle_beta   90.00
_cell.angle_gamma   90.00
#
_symmetry.space_group_name_H-M   'P 1'
#
loop_
_entity.id
_entity.type
_entity.pdbx_description
1 polymer ?
#
loop_
_entity_poly.entity_id
_entity_poly.type
_entity_poly.pdbx_seq_one_letter_code
_entity_poly.pdbx_strand_id
1 'polypeptide(L)'
;MIIVLSLSAALGYSHAASFSSSSVYPTVSSWAKTYAWLGGGEAHSADRTSDGGYIVAGSTNETSWAVPGSYMPGYDSDGSLLKLDASGNVQWQKSYRTLGIDALYKVKQTSDGGFVAVGLTRSPDWGDVNAWVLRVDSLGNVVWDNSYGGSHTEQANDVVQTSDGGFLVVGFAYSFGGLPAWVLRLNSGGGIVWQKAYNSTFGSSGASSVVATSDGGFVIAGEYRSDVTSSQTFSELWLFKISGDGGLVWQKAYAGGGHGELGYSVYQTSDQGLIVAGYTSSFGGAFSAVWVLKLDSQGNVLWQKAYGGGGMAMFDEAYSVVQLSNGGFVVAGFSYNQTSHLFSQSQTAPVLRLDPTGNVIWSRSYGFGEVWQVLASADGGVLLVGSTSQMAMVLKLDPGSAIGPGCSIEGSFNSTTVDSTAVPFSTSDTSFTTTAKAYTVDAVVEDTSATISVPCSYWLTTIVGGTDASSVRSLDKVALHFHASSENQALAGANVTLGANGTGNFSRTTGLTDGNGNFTVDYGAPSVSTATSIRINVTVSKQGYATSQKVVELTVNPALGALSVPPPLILWPYISIIAISVAAVAPVVYFLASRRRPESTSTVENV
;
A
#
# COMPACT_ATOMS: atom_id res chain seq x y z
N MET A 1 52.49 34.88 -52.42
CA MET A 1 51.85 35.01 -51.09
C MET A 1 50.72 33.99 -50.94
N ILE A 2 51.10 32.72 -50.84
CA ILE A 2 50.32 31.56 -50.38
C ILE A 2 51.38 30.72 -49.68
N ILE A 3 51.20 30.34 -48.41
CA ILE A 3 52.19 29.54 -47.69
C ILE A 3 51.68 28.11 -47.62
N VAL A 4 52.32 27.24 -48.40
CA VAL A 4 52.15 25.79 -48.36
C VAL A 4 53.07 25.21 -47.28
N LEU A 5 52.61 24.15 -46.62
CA LEU A 5 53.35 23.43 -45.58
C LEU A 5 54.66 22.81 -46.10
N SER A 6 55.66 22.73 -45.22
CA SER A 6 56.74 21.75 -45.30
C SER A 6 57.11 21.26 -43.89
N LEU A 7 57.41 19.96 -43.76
CA LEU A 7 57.71 19.29 -42.49
C LEU A 7 59.23 19.13 -42.27
N SER A 8 59.64 19.21 -41.01
CA SER A 8 60.77 18.46 -40.44
C SER A 8 60.34 18.00 -39.02
N ALA A 9 60.12 16.71 -38.79
CA ALA A 9 61.10 15.62 -38.61
C ALA A 9 61.75 15.63 -37.19
N ALA A 10 61.81 14.53 -36.44
CA ALA A 10 61.20 13.20 -36.61
C ALA A 10 61.28 12.38 -35.28
N LEU A 11 60.66 11.18 -35.27
CA LEU A 11 60.81 10.08 -34.27
C LEU A 11 60.21 10.35 -32.87
N GLY A 12 59.56 9.39 -32.19
CA GLY A 12 59.18 8.03 -32.63
C GLY A 12 58.50 7.19 -31.53
N TYR A 13 58.15 5.95 -31.88
CA TYR A 13 57.73 4.83 -30.98
C TYR A 13 56.45 4.96 -30.14
N SER A 14 55.36 4.58 -30.80
CA SER A 14 54.26 3.72 -30.30
C SER A 14 54.33 3.20 -28.85
N HIS A 15 53.32 3.56 -28.06
CA HIS A 15 52.70 2.67 -27.07
C HIS A 15 51.18 2.59 -27.35
N ALA A 16 50.65 1.38 -27.46
CA ALA A 16 49.21 1.17 -27.61
C ALA A 16 48.55 1.28 -26.23
N ALA A 17 48.04 2.47 -25.89
CA ALA A 17 47.27 2.69 -24.68
C ALA A 17 45.89 2.00 -24.81
N SER A 18 45.80 0.76 -24.33
CA SER A 18 44.52 0.08 -24.12
C SER A 18 43.75 0.81 -23.02
N PHE A 19 42.81 1.68 -23.39
CA PHE A 19 41.90 2.33 -22.45
C PHE A 19 40.93 1.31 -21.87
N SER A 20 41.36 0.61 -20.81
CA SER A 20 40.48 -0.12 -19.92
C SER A 20 39.64 0.88 -19.12
N SER A 21 38.52 1.31 -19.70
CA SER A 21 37.53 2.15 -19.02
C SER A 21 36.76 1.32 -17.98
N SER A 22 37.46 0.86 -16.94
CA SER A 22 36.84 0.36 -15.72
C SER A 22 36.21 1.55 -15.00
N SER A 23 35.00 1.92 -15.42
CA SER A 23 34.11 2.76 -14.64
C SER A 23 33.75 2.00 -13.36
N VAL A 24 34.57 2.19 -12.33
CA VAL A 24 34.23 1.82 -10.96
C VAL A 24 33.15 2.79 -10.51
N TYR A 25 31.91 2.52 -10.96
CA TYR A 25 30.73 3.03 -10.29
C TYR A 25 30.86 2.65 -8.81
N PRO A 26 30.65 3.58 -7.87
CA PRO A 26 30.59 3.22 -6.47
C PRO A 26 29.52 2.14 -6.32
N THR A 27 29.88 1.00 -5.71
CA THR A 27 29.00 -0.16 -5.58
C THR A 27 27.93 0.10 -4.52
N VAL A 28 27.02 1.03 -4.80
CA VAL A 28 25.79 1.23 -4.04
C VAL A 28 24.92 0.01 -4.35
N SER A 29 24.98 -0.99 -3.48
CA SER A 29 24.24 -2.25 -3.63
C SER A 29 22.77 -1.95 -3.95
N SER A 30 22.25 -2.58 -5.00
CA SER A 30 20.81 -2.82 -5.12
C SER A 30 20.32 -3.52 -3.86
N TRP A 31 19.13 -3.18 -3.39
CA TRP A 31 18.58 -3.68 -2.13
C TRP A 31 17.06 -3.77 -2.19
N ALA A 32 16.50 -4.74 -1.49
CA ALA A 32 15.05 -4.98 -1.45
C ALA A 32 14.62 -5.21 -0.01
N LYS A 33 13.71 -4.37 0.49
CA LYS A 33 13.24 -4.40 1.86
C LYS A 33 11.73 -4.21 1.90
N THR A 34 11.04 -5.07 2.64
CA THR A 34 9.66 -4.82 3.08
C THR A 34 9.70 -4.14 4.44
N TYR A 35 8.72 -3.27 4.69
CA TYR A 35 8.61 -2.48 5.92
C TYR A 35 7.21 -2.68 6.47
N ALA A 36 7.10 -3.27 7.66
CA ALA A 36 5.85 -3.28 8.40
C ALA A 36 5.75 -1.99 9.21
N TRP A 37 4.75 -1.17 8.89
CA TRP A 37 4.15 -0.31 9.90
C TRP A 37 3.48 -1.19 10.98
N LEU A 38 3.30 -0.67 12.18
CA LEU A 38 2.52 -1.39 13.21
C LEU A 38 1.05 -1.47 12.75
N GLY A 39 0.42 -2.64 12.92
CA GLY A 39 -0.89 -2.98 12.32
C GLY A 39 -0.82 -3.53 10.88
N GLY A 40 0.24 -3.21 10.13
CA GLY A 40 0.31 -3.36 8.68
C GLY A 40 0.02 -2.02 7.99
N GLY A 41 -0.04 -2.01 6.65
CA GLY A 41 -0.30 -0.78 5.90
C GLY A 41 0.36 -0.72 4.53
N GLU A 42 0.25 0.43 3.87
CA GLU A 42 0.66 0.64 2.49
C GLU A 42 1.73 1.73 2.35
N ALA A 43 2.28 1.88 1.15
CA ALA A 43 3.14 3.00 0.78
C ALA A 43 2.80 3.46 -0.64
N HIS A 44 2.33 4.70 -0.77
CA HIS A 44 1.89 5.28 -2.03
C HIS A 44 2.98 6.11 -2.70
N SER A 45 3.90 6.69 -1.93
CA SER A 45 4.85 7.67 -2.46
C SER A 45 6.21 7.62 -1.80
N ALA A 46 7.22 8.09 -2.52
CA ALA A 46 8.50 8.48 -1.97
C ALA A 46 9.10 9.69 -2.68
N ASP A 47 10.12 10.27 -2.06
CA ASP A 47 11.02 11.21 -2.69
C ASP A 47 12.47 10.90 -2.32
N ARG A 48 13.41 11.32 -3.18
CA ARG A 48 14.85 11.22 -2.89
C ARG A 48 15.27 12.38 -1.99
N THR A 49 16.07 12.09 -0.98
CA THR A 49 16.52 13.10 0.00
C THR A 49 17.96 13.54 -0.26
N SER A 50 18.27 14.78 0.11
CA SER A 50 19.53 15.49 -0.18
C SER A 50 20.78 14.85 0.45
N ASP A 51 20.61 14.02 1.47
CA ASP A 51 21.62 13.14 2.07
C ASP A 51 21.90 11.86 1.26
N GLY A 52 21.21 11.65 0.14
CA GLY A 52 21.27 10.45 -0.70
C GLY A 52 20.31 9.34 -0.29
N GLY A 53 19.52 9.54 0.77
CA GLY A 53 18.47 8.63 1.22
C GLY A 53 17.14 8.81 0.51
N TYR A 54 16.07 8.36 1.18
CA TYR A 54 14.69 8.42 0.69
C TYR A 54 13.73 8.74 1.84
N ILE A 55 12.67 9.49 1.55
CA ILE A 55 11.48 9.63 2.41
C ILE A 55 10.34 8.88 1.75
N VAL A 56 9.56 8.12 2.52
CA VAL A 56 8.44 7.27 2.05
C VAL A 56 7.18 7.66 2.80
N ALA A 57 6.03 7.65 2.12
CA ALA A 57 4.72 7.99 2.67
C ALA A 57 3.63 6.96 2.33
N GLY A 58 2.69 6.80 3.25
CA GLY A 58 1.53 5.92 3.12
C GLY A 58 0.57 6.02 4.30
N SER A 59 -0.02 4.89 4.66
CA SER A 59 -0.98 4.73 5.75
C SER A 59 -0.71 3.45 6.55
N THR A 60 -1.10 3.42 7.84
CA THR A 60 -1.25 2.17 8.58
C THR A 60 -2.61 1.50 8.29
N ASN A 61 -2.69 0.19 8.52
CA ASN A 61 -3.95 -0.56 8.55
C ASN A 61 -4.31 -0.89 10.00
N GLU A 62 -5.07 -0.03 10.68
CA GLU A 62 -5.46 -0.28 12.08
C GLU A 62 -6.89 -0.84 12.18
N THR A 63 -6.99 -2.12 12.58
CA THR A 63 -8.26 -2.71 13.00
C THR A 63 -8.60 -2.27 14.43
N SER A 64 -8.95 -1.01 14.61
CA SER A 64 -9.31 -0.47 15.93
C SER A 64 -10.61 -1.11 16.44
N TRP A 65 -10.55 -1.70 17.64
CA TRP A 65 -11.70 -2.33 18.28
C TRP A 65 -12.44 -1.32 19.15
N ALA A 66 -13.19 -0.43 18.50
CA ALA A 66 -14.13 0.52 19.09
C ALA A 66 -13.53 1.50 20.11
N VAL A 67 -13.10 2.68 19.63
CA VAL A 67 -13.02 3.88 20.47
C VAL A 67 -14.43 4.14 21.06
N PRO A 68 -14.61 4.26 22.39
CA PRO A 68 -15.94 4.41 22.98
C PRO A 68 -16.66 5.70 22.55
N GLY A 69 -17.47 5.61 21.50
CA GLY A 69 -18.19 6.73 20.87
C GLY A 69 -18.21 6.68 19.33
N SER A 70 -17.35 5.89 18.68
CA SER A 70 -17.33 5.75 17.22
C SER A 70 -18.53 4.93 16.73
N TYR A 71 -19.49 5.56 16.03
CA TYR A 71 -20.75 4.96 15.59
C TYR A 71 -20.65 3.97 14.39
N MET A 72 -19.44 3.67 13.92
CA MET A 72 -19.15 2.66 12.89
C MET A 72 -17.95 1.81 13.33
N PRO A 73 -18.06 0.46 13.36
CA PRO A 73 -16.92 -0.42 13.55
C PRO A 73 -16.28 -0.76 12.20
N GLY A 74 -15.12 -0.17 11.89
CA GLY A 74 -14.33 -0.52 10.71
C GLY A 74 -13.27 0.50 10.34
N TYR A 75 -12.00 0.07 10.44
CA TYR A 75 -10.77 0.71 9.94
C TYR A 75 -10.47 2.13 10.45
N ASP A 76 -9.45 2.23 11.31
CA ASP A 76 -8.63 3.44 11.45
C ASP A 76 -7.39 3.31 10.54
N SER A 77 -6.79 4.44 10.19
CA SER A 77 -5.50 4.51 9.51
C SER A 77 -4.77 5.79 9.88
N ASP A 78 -3.48 5.69 10.21
CA ASP A 78 -2.62 6.83 10.51
C ASP A 78 -1.80 7.19 9.27
N GLY A 79 -1.74 8.47 8.91
CA GLY A 79 -0.84 8.96 7.87
C GLY A 79 0.61 8.76 8.30
N SER A 80 1.39 8.06 7.48
CA SER A 80 2.66 7.47 7.95
C SER A 80 3.86 7.90 7.11
N LEU A 81 4.97 8.27 7.76
CA LEU A 81 6.24 8.64 7.12
C LEU A 81 7.42 7.80 7.63
N LEU A 82 8.27 7.39 6.69
CA LEU A 82 9.43 6.53 6.91
C LEU A 82 10.67 7.14 6.22
N LYS A 83 11.67 7.54 7.00
CA LYS A 83 12.94 8.07 6.49
C LYS A 83 13.98 6.96 6.42
N LEU A 84 14.58 6.81 5.25
CA LEU A 84 15.62 5.83 4.92
C LEU A 84 16.96 6.52 4.60
N ASP A 85 18.06 5.83 4.89
CA ASP A 85 19.38 6.15 4.32
C ASP A 85 19.53 5.62 2.88
N ALA A 86 20.68 5.87 2.24
CA ALA A 86 20.97 5.42 0.87
C ALA A 86 21.00 3.88 0.70
N SER A 87 21.20 3.15 1.80
CA SER A 87 21.19 1.68 1.90
C SER A 87 19.82 1.12 2.35
N GLY A 88 18.80 1.97 2.44
CA GLY A 88 17.45 1.59 2.87
C GLY A 88 17.37 1.23 4.35
N ASN A 89 18.29 1.68 5.20
CA ASN A 89 18.17 1.49 6.64
C ASN A 89 17.26 2.58 7.21
N VAL A 90 16.38 2.19 8.14
CA VAL A 90 15.47 3.13 8.82
C VAL A 90 16.29 4.10 9.66
N GLN A 91 16.08 5.40 9.44
CA GLN A 91 16.61 6.47 10.28
C GLN A 91 15.56 6.92 11.31
N TRP A 92 14.30 7.04 10.89
CA TRP A 92 13.14 7.20 11.76
C TRP A 92 11.85 6.73 11.05
N GLN A 93 10.84 6.37 11.83
CA GLN A 93 9.51 6.00 11.36
C GLN A 93 8.49 6.65 12.30
N LYS A 94 7.49 7.35 11.73
CA LYS A 94 6.49 8.09 12.51
C LYS A 94 5.10 7.96 11.88
N SER A 95 4.11 7.73 12.75
CA SER A 95 2.69 7.81 12.44
C SER A 95 2.16 9.19 12.86
N TYR A 96 1.25 9.77 12.10
CA TYR A 96 0.66 11.09 12.31
C TYR A 96 -0.85 10.93 12.19
N ARG A 97 -1.58 11.19 13.28
CA ARG A 97 -3.02 10.91 13.35
C ARG A 97 -3.87 12.02 13.93
N THR A 98 -5.15 11.96 13.60
CA THR A 98 -6.18 12.95 13.92
C THR A 98 -7.37 12.27 14.61
N LEU A 99 -8.60 12.43 14.13
CA LEU A 99 -9.82 11.79 14.65
C LEU A 99 -10.48 10.87 13.60
N GLY A 100 -9.72 9.89 13.11
CA GLY A 100 -10.20 8.81 12.25
C GLY A 100 -9.24 8.53 11.10
N ILE A 101 -9.79 8.18 9.94
CA ILE A 101 -9.05 7.82 8.74
C ILE A 101 -8.18 8.98 8.25
N ASP A 102 -6.87 8.80 8.37
CA ASP A 102 -5.81 9.63 7.79
C ASP A 102 -4.97 8.81 6.79
N ALA A 103 -4.50 9.46 5.73
CA ALA A 103 -3.61 8.82 4.75
C ALA A 103 -2.71 9.87 4.08
N LEU A 104 -1.48 9.47 3.71
CA LEU A 104 -0.54 10.32 2.95
C LEU A 104 -0.25 9.69 1.58
N TYR A 105 -0.83 10.27 0.53
CA TYR A 105 -0.70 9.80 -0.85
C TYR A 105 0.56 10.32 -1.56
N LYS A 106 1.11 11.46 -1.14
CA LYS A 106 2.35 12.02 -1.70
C LYS A 106 3.28 12.56 -0.62
N VAL A 107 4.59 12.48 -0.86
CA VAL A 107 5.62 13.21 -0.10
C VAL A 107 6.67 13.83 -1.02
N LYS A 108 7.23 14.98 -0.59
CA LYS A 108 8.37 15.66 -1.19
C LYS A 108 9.33 16.19 -0.13
N GLN A 109 10.64 16.15 -0.42
CA GLN A 109 11.61 16.90 0.38
C GLN A 109 11.50 18.40 0.05
N THR A 110 11.54 19.24 1.08
CA THR A 110 11.56 20.70 0.96
C THR A 110 12.98 21.24 0.93
N SER A 111 13.15 22.42 0.34
CA SER A 111 14.43 23.12 0.15
C SER A 111 15.25 23.38 1.43
N ASP A 112 14.61 23.34 2.60
CA ASP A 112 15.23 23.47 3.92
C ASP A 112 15.68 22.11 4.53
N GLY A 113 15.44 20.99 3.84
CA GLY A 113 15.81 19.64 4.23
C GLY A 113 14.70 18.83 4.92
N GLY A 114 13.59 19.47 5.32
CA GLY A 114 12.40 18.79 5.86
C GLY A 114 11.52 18.17 4.78
N PHE A 115 10.27 17.82 5.12
CA PHE A 115 9.33 17.15 4.21
C PHE A 115 7.95 17.82 4.21
N VAL A 116 7.29 17.80 3.05
CA VAL A 116 5.86 18.08 2.91
C VAL A 116 5.17 16.82 2.39
N ALA A 117 4.07 16.44 3.01
CA ALA A 117 3.24 15.31 2.59
C ALA A 117 1.78 15.75 2.47
N VAL A 118 1.03 15.11 1.56
CA VAL A 118 -0.40 15.40 1.34
C VAL A 118 -1.22 14.13 1.19
N GLY A 119 -2.50 14.25 1.50
CA GLY A 119 -3.47 13.17 1.38
C GLY A 119 -4.87 13.59 1.85
N LEU A 120 -5.46 12.79 2.74
CA LEU A 120 -6.74 13.10 3.39
C LEU A 120 -6.67 12.92 4.91
N THR A 121 -7.62 13.55 5.59
CA THR A 121 -7.86 13.48 7.03
C THR A 121 -9.35 13.63 7.32
N ARG A 122 -9.86 13.12 8.44
CA ARG A 122 -11.28 13.30 8.78
C ARG A 122 -11.61 14.74 9.17
N SER A 123 -12.70 15.29 8.65
CA SER A 123 -13.16 16.64 9.01
C SER A 123 -13.62 16.71 10.48
N PRO A 124 -13.22 17.74 11.25
CA PRO A 124 -13.67 17.95 12.64
C PRO A 124 -15.18 18.06 12.83
N ASP A 125 -15.94 18.33 11.76
CA ASP A 125 -17.40 18.50 11.78
C ASP A 125 -18.19 17.17 11.58
N TRP A 126 -17.51 16.01 11.69
CA TRP A 126 -18.11 14.66 11.83
C TRP A 126 -18.97 14.15 10.67
N GLY A 127 -18.42 14.15 9.45
CA GLY A 127 -19.01 13.42 8.32
C GLY A 127 -17.97 13.06 7.28
N ASP A 128 -17.43 14.10 6.66
CA ASP A 128 -16.56 14.03 5.49
C ASP A 128 -15.06 13.93 5.85
N VAL A 129 -14.23 13.81 4.81
CA VAL A 129 -12.77 13.99 4.87
C VAL A 129 -12.38 15.30 4.20
N ASN A 130 -11.33 15.94 4.72
CA ASN A 130 -10.70 17.14 4.17
C ASN A 130 -9.37 16.77 3.50
N ALA A 131 -8.93 17.58 2.54
CA ALA A 131 -7.58 17.44 1.99
C ALA A 131 -6.56 17.83 3.06
N TRP A 132 -5.58 16.97 3.34
CA TRP A 132 -4.58 17.20 4.39
C TRP A 132 -3.23 17.59 3.79
N VAL A 133 -2.55 18.54 4.45
CA VAL A 133 -1.16 18.90 4.15
C VAL A 133 -0.37 18.94 5.45
N LEU A 134 0.61 18.06 5.55
CA LEU A 134 1.49 17.85 6.69
C LEU A 134 2.90 18.38 6.36
N ARG A 135 3.43 19.30 7.17
CA ARG A 135 4.79 19.85 7.04
C ARG A 135 5.62 19.44 8.25
N VAL A 136 6.71 18.69 8.02
CA VAL A 136 7.60 18.18 9.08
C VAL A 136 9.07 18.56 8.87
N ASP A 137 9.82 18.70 9.96
CA ASP A 137 11.27 18.93 9.88
C ASP A 137 12.04 17.68 9.39
N SER A 138 13.36 17.77 9.28
CA SER A 138 14.21 16.66 8.83
C SER A 138 14.24 15.45 9.80
N LEU A 139 13.73 15.63 11.02
CA LEU A 139 13.58 14.61 12.07
C LEU A 139 12.12 14.09 12.17
N GLY A 140 11.22 14.54 11.29
CA GLY A 140 9.81 14.18 11.32
C GLY A 140 9.03 14.80 12.49
N ASN A 141 9.41 15.98 12.97
CA ASN A 141 8.59 16.73 13.94
C ASN A 141 7.65 17.66 13.17
N VAL A 142 6.38 17.76 13.58
CA VAL A 142 5.40 18.68 12.97
C VAL A 142 5.90 20.12 13.09
N VAL A 143 5.97 20.80 11.95
CA VAL A 143 6.20 22.25 11.84
C VAL A 143 4.85 22.97 11.73
N TRP A 144 3.94 22.41 10.94
CA TRP A 144 2.51 22.68 10.93
C TRP A 144 1.79 21.55 10.19
N ASP A 145 0.52 21.34 10.51
CA ASP A 145 -0.38 20.56 9.67
C ASP A 145 -1.75 21.23 9.59
N ASN A 146 -2.35 21.17 8.41
CA ASN A 146 -3.60 21.87 8.11
C ASN A 146 -4.46 20.98 7.21
N SER A 147 -5.77 20.97 7.50
CA SER A 147 -6.77 20.41 6.61
C SER A 147 -7.49 21.53 5.83
N TYR A 148 -7.87 21.24 4.60
CA TYR A 148 -8.49 22.19 3.69
C TYR A 148 -9.77 21.58 3.14
N GLY A 149 -10.91 22.24 3.35
CA GLY A 149 -12.20 21.74 2.89
C GLY A 149 -13.41 22.59 3.26
N GLY A 150 -14.58 22.01 3.02
CA GLY A 150 -15.90 22.57 3.25
C GLY A 150 -16.81 21.62 4.04
N SER A 151 -17.91 21.21 3.42
CA SER A 151 -18.97 20.37 4.01
C SER A 151 -19.20 19.07 3.23
N HIS A 152 -18.17 18.59 2.53
CA HIS A 152 -18.16 17.40 1.68
C HIS A 152 -16.70 16.88 1.55
N THR A 153 -16.51 15.70 0.96
CA THR A 153 -15.21 15.08 0.70
C THR A 153 -14.25 15.94 -0.14
N GLU A 154 -13.14 16.36 0.46
CA GLU A 154 -11.96 16.93 -0.17
C GLU A 154 -10.74 15.99 -0.01
N GLN A 155 -9.86 15.94 -1.01
CA GLN A 155 -8.64 15.11 -1.00
C GLN A 155 -7.51 15.77 -1.78
N ALA A 156 -6.27 15.67 -1.28
CA ALA A 156 -5.05 16.07 -2.00
C ALA A 156 -4.29 14.82 -2.50
N ASN A 157 -3.90 14.83 -3.78
CA ASN A 157 -3.27 13.69 -4.47
C ASN A 157 -1.79 13.92 -4.76
N ASP A 158 -1.38 15.17 -5.03
CA ASP A 158 -0.01 15.48 -5.40
C ASP A 158 0.40 16.89 -4.93
N VAL A 159 1.71 17.10 -4.71
CA VAL A 159 2.29 18.34 -4.18
C VAL A 159 3.66 18.62 -4.79
N VAL A 160 3.89 19.90 -5.11
CA VAL A 160 5.21 20.44 -5.47
C VAL A 160 5.53 21.67 -4.61
N GLN A 161 6.76 21.79 -4.14
CA GLN A 161 7.24 23.02 -3.54
C GLN A 161 7.44 24.09 -4.63
N THR A 162 7.03 25.32 -4.36
CA THR A 162 7.18 26.46 -5.28
C THR A 162 8.45 27.25 -4.99
N SER A 163 8.94 28.01 -5.97
CA SER A 163 10.25 28.68 -5.92
C SER A 163 10.38 29.80 -4.87
N ASP A 164 9.27 30.24 -4.28
CA ASP A 164 9.18 31.14 -3.12
C ASP A 164 9.17 30.39 -1.77
N GLY A 165 9.34 29.06 -1.78
CA GLY A 165 9.27 28.20 -0.60
C GLY A 165 7.86 27.79 -0.17
N GLY A 166 6.82 28.23 -0.88
CA GLY A 166 5.45 27.77 -0.70
C GLY A 166 5.17 26.41 -1.34
N PHE A 167 3.89 26.07 -1.54
CA PHE A 167 3.45 24.79 -2.08
C PHE A 167 2.31 24.97 -3.08
N LEU A 168 2.30 24.15 -4.13
CA LEU A 168 1.12 23.94 -4.95
C LEU A 168 0.64 22.50 -4.76
N VAL A 169 -0.62 22.34 -4.36
CA VAL A 169 -1.26 21.07 -4.04
C VAL A 169 -2.42 20.86 -5.01
N VAL A 170 -2.59 19.64 -5.51
CA VAL A 170 -3.70 19.30 -6.41
C VAL A 170 -4.48 18.09 -5.93
N GLY A 171 -5.76 18.02 -6.28
CA GLY A 171 -6.64 16.90 -5.95
C GLY A 171 -8.07 17.16 -6.38
N PHE A 172 -9.04 16.84 -5.52
CA PHE A 172 -10.47 17.11 -5.77
C PHE A 172 -11.18 17.71 -4.55
N ALA A 173 -12.29 18.38 -4.84
CA ALA A 173 -13.18 18.95 -3.85
C ALA A 173 -14.64 18.71 -4.23
N TYR A 174 -15.32 17.80 -3.54
CA TYR A 174 -16.74 17.54 -3.78
C TYR A 174 -17.59 18.76 -3.38
N SER A 175 -17.15 19.56 -2.40
CA SER A 175 -17.88 20.74 -1.91
C SER A 175 -18.05 21.85 -2.95
N PHE A 176 -17.29 21.83 -4.05
CA PHE A 176 -17.42 22.78 -5.16
C PHE A 176 -18.31 22.28 -6.32
N GLY A 177 -18.89 21.09 -6.21
CA GLY A 177 -19.88 20.54 -7.13
C GLY A 177 -19.28 19.88 -8.38
N GLY A 178 -19.50 18.56 -8.52
CA GLY A 178 -19.07 17.81 -9.71
C GLY A 178 -17.57 17.50 -9.78
N LEU A 179 -16.94 17.32 -8.62
CA LEU A 179 -15.53 16.90 -8.45
C LEU A 179 -14.53 17.63 -9.38
N PRO A 180 -14.48 18.97 -9.37
CA PRO A 180 -13.47 19.74 -10.10
C PRO A 180 -12.05 19.30 -9.74
N ALA A 181 -11.14 19.40 -10.71
CA ALA A 181 -9.71 19.44 -10.46
C ALA A 181 -9.39 20.67 -9.61
N TRP A 182 -9.12 20.44 -8.33
CA TRP A 182 -8.87 21.49 -7.36
C TRP A 182 -7.38 21.73 -7.21
N VAL A 183 -6.98 23.01 -7.26
CA VAL A 183 -5.59 23.45 -7.11
C VAL A 183 -5.53 24.49 -5.99
N LEU A 184 -4.74 24.20 -4.97
CA LEU A 184 -4.41 25.13 -3.89
C LEU A 184 -2.99 25.67 -4.11
N ARG A 185 -2.82 26.97 -3.92
CA ARG A 185 -1.51 27.59 -3.74
C ARG A 185 -1.38 28.05 -2.29
N LEU A 186 -0.43 27.47 -1.58
CA LEU A 186 -0.12 27.73 -0.19
C LEU A 186 1.19 28.52 -0.08
N ASN A 187 1.32 29.31 0.98
CA ASN A 187 2.60 29.87 1.41
C ASN A 187 3.38 28.84 2.26
N SER A 188 4.61 29.17 2.66
CA SER A 188 5.49 28.27 3.43
C SER A 188 4.96 27.89 4.82
N GLY A 189 4.00 28.65 5.36
CA GLY A 189 3.28 28.39 6.61
C GLY A 189 1.88 27.77 6.42
N GLY A 190 1.55 27.25 5.24
CA GLY A 190 0.24 26.63 4.96
C GLY A 190 -0.91 27.61 4.70
N GLY A 191 -0.70 28.92 4.82
CA GLY A 191 -1.74 29.90 4.51
C GLY A 191 -2.07 29.92 3.01
N ILE A 192 -3.36 29.85 2.68
CA ILE A 192 -3.84 29.90 1.28
C ILE A 192 -3.50 31.27 0.67
N VAL A 193 -2.79 31.26 -0.46
CA VAL A 193 -2.49 32.43 -1.29
C VAL A 193 -3.56 32.59 -2.37
N TRP A 194 -3.90 31.50 -3.05
CA TRP A 194 -5.08 31.40 -3.93
C TRP A 194 -5.54 29.94 -4.01
N GLN A 195 -6.79 29.73 -4.42
CA GLN A 195 -7.32 28.40 -4.73
C GLN A 195 -8.30 28.48 -5.90
N LYS A 196 -8.27 27.50 -6.80
CA LYS A 196 -9.05 27.46 -8.04
C LYS A 196 -9.55 26.06 -8.32
N ALA A 197 -10.76 25.98 -8.84
CA ALA A 197 -11.32 24.78 -9.46
C ALA A 197 -11.19 24.90 -10.98
N TYR A 198 -10.83 23.81 -11.63
CA TYR A 198 -10.84 23.62 -13.07
C TYR A 198 -11.74 22.41 -13.34
N ASN A 199 -12.64 22.47 -14.33
CA ASN A 199 -13.64 21.43 -14.55
C ASN A 199 -13.64 20.96 -16.02
N SER A 200 -14.31 19.85 -16.28
CA SER A 200 -14.84 19.57 -17.62
C SER A 200 -16.19 20.28 -17.81
N THR A 201 -16.66 20.42 -19.04
CA THR A 201 -17.99 20.95 -19.35
C THR A 201 -19.13 20.10 -18.77
N PHE A 202 -18.85 18.85 -18.36
CA PHE A 202 -19.83 17.86 -17.88
C PHE A 202 -19.46 17.28 -16.49
N GLY A 203 -18.60 17.97 -15.73
CA GLY A 203 -18.02 17.47 -14.47
C GLY A 203 -16.72 16.69 -14.69
N SER A 204 -15.84 16.64 -13.69
CA SER A 204 -14.56 15.93 -13.74
C SER A 204 -14.42 14.94 -12.59
N SER A 205 -13.30 14.22 -12.53
CA SER A 205 -12.87 13.43 -11.36
C SER A 205 -11.52 13.92 -10.83
N GLY A 206 -11.44 15.22 -10.52
CA GLY A 206 -10.28 15.80 -9.88
C GLY A 206 -9.01 15.94 -10.73
N ALA A 207 -7.92 16.26 -10.04
CA ALA A 207 -6.55 16.18 -10.50
C ALA A 207 -5.83 14.98 -9.84
N SER A 208 -5.05 14.24 -10.62
CA SER A 208 -4.28 13.07 -10.17
C SER A 208 -2.83 13.42 -9.81
N SER A 209 -2.16 14.24 -10.61
CA SER A 209 -0.74 14.56 -10.46
C SER A 209 -0.39 15.96 -10.98
N VAL A 210 0.67 16.56 -10.43
CA VAL A 210 1.19 17.86 -10.87
C VAL A 210 2.72 17.85 -10.99
N VAL A 211 3.23 18.52 -12.02
CA VAL A 211 4.64 18.84 -12.15
C VAL A 211 4.84 20.34 -12.32
N ALA A 212 5.75 20.93 -11.54
CA ALA A 212 6.22 22.29 -11.77
C ALA A 212 7.09 22.31 -13.03
N THR A 213 6.85 23.26 -13.93
CA THR A 213 7.61 23.38 -15.17
C THR A 213 8.70 24.43 -15.07
N SER A 214 9.79 24.22 -15.79
CA SER A 214 10.99 25.08 -15.86
C SER A 214 10.75 26.56 -16.20
N ASP A 215 9.60 26.91 -16.77
CA ASP A 215 9.15 28.28 -17.04
C ASP A 215 8.42 28.96 -15.86
N GLY A 216 8.32 28.30 -14.70
CA GLY A 216 7.62 28.80 -13.51
C GLY A 216 6.10 28.56 -13.51
N GLY A 217 5.58 27.84 -14.49
CA GLY A 217 4.22 27.31 -14.49
C GLY A 217 4.11 25.92 -13.84
N PHE A 218 2.94 25.30 -14.01
CA PHE A 218 2.65 23.93 -13.60
C PHE A 218 1.86 23.22 -14.70
N VAL A 219 2.05 21.90 -14.85
CA VAL A 219 1.16 21.04 -15.65
C VAL A 219 0.50 20.04 -14.72
N ILE A 220 -0.83 19.97 -14.80
CA ILE A 220 -1.69 19.12 -13.98
C ILE A 220 -2.30 18.06 -14.89
N ALA A 221 -2.36 16.82 -14.40
CA ALA A 221 -3.16 15.75 -14.97
C ALA A 221 -4.48 15.58 -14.18
N GLY A 222 -5.57 15.28 -14.88
CA GLY A 222 -6.90 15.04 -14.32
C GLY A 222 -7.82 14.37 -15.33
N GLU A 223 -9.12 14.38 -15.05
CA GLU A 223 -10.14 13.77 -15.92
C GLU A 223 -11.03 14.83 -16.59
N TYR A 224 -11.26 14.69 -17.90
CA TYR A 224 -12.29 15.40 -18.65
C TYR A 224 -13.41 14.44 -19.03
N ARG A 225 -14.68 14.77 -18.79
CA ARG A 225 -15.82 13.93 -19.24
C ARG A 225 -16.40 14.47 -20.54
N SER A 226 -16.60 13.58 -21.51
CA SER A 226 -17.15 13.92 -22.83
C SER A 226 -18.69 13.95 -22.87
N ASP A 227 -19.26 14.63 -23.88
CA ASP A 227 -20.71 14.93 -23.97
C ASP A 227 -21.57 13.70 -24.31
N VAL A 228 -22.76 13.64 -23.73
CA VAL A 228 -23.63 12.45 -23.65
C VAL A 228 -24.65 12.43 -24.79
N THR A 229 -24.17 12.41 -26.04
CA THR A 229 -25.02 12.14 -27.21
C THR A 229 -25.32 10.66 -27.43
N SER A 230 -24.57 9.77 -26.75
CA SER A 230 -24.85 8.35 -26.61
C SER A 230 -25.07 8.01 -25.13
N SER A 231 -25.67 6.86 -24.81
CA SER A 231 -26.03 6.50 -23.42
C SER A 231 -24.84 6.04 -22.55
N GLN A 232 -23.65 6.58 -22.79
CA GLN A 232 -22.40 6.25 -22.10
C GLN A 232 -21.57 7.54 -21.95
N THR A 233 -21.12 7.83 -20.72
CA THR A 233 -20.12 8.85 -20.41
C THR A 233 -18.75 8.20 -20.37
N PHE A 234 -17.74 8.81 -20.99
CA PHE A 234 -16.36 8.38 -20.89
C PHE A 234 -15.49 9.44 -20.20
N SER A 235 -14.50 8.93 -19.46
CA SER A 235 -13.45 9.69 -18.80
C SER A 235 -12.26 9.78 -19.75
N GLU A 236 -11.86 10.98 -20.13
CA GLU A 236 -10.72 11.24 -21.01
C GLU A 236 -9.54 11.79 -20.19
N LEU A 237 -8.29 11.48 -20.59
CA LEU A 237 -7.10 12.07 -19.99
C LEU A 237 -7.11 13.58 -20.27
N TRP A 238 -7.13 14.39 -19.22
CA TRP A 238 -7.02 15.84 -19.30
C TRP A 238 -5.67 16.31 -18.79
N LEU A 239 -4.98 17.11 -19.60
CA LEU A 239 -3.80 17.86 -19.19
C LEU A 239 -4.08 19.36 -19.33
N PHE A 240 -3.78 20.12 -18.29
CA PHE A 240 -3.84 21.57 -18.33
C PHE A 240 -2.58 22.20 -17.73
N LYS A 241 -2.06 23.24 -18.40
CA LYS A 241 -0.94 24.04 -17.95
C LYS A 241 -1.46 25.35 -17.37
N ILE A 242 -0.96 25.72 -16.20
CA ILE A 242 -1.24 27.00 -15.55
C ILE A 242 0.04 27.80 -15.28
N SER A 243 -0.09 29.12 -15.16
CA SER A 243 0.96 30.03 -14.68
C SER A 243 1.02 30.06 -13.15
N GLY A 244 2.03 30.73 -12.57
CA GLY A 244 2.26 30.78 -11.11
C GLY A 244 1.14 31.40 -10.27
N ASP A 245 0.27 32.20 -10.89
CA ASP A 245 -0.96 32.79 -10.35
C ASP A 245 -2.21 31.96 -10.64
N GLY A 246 -2.05 30.79 -11.27
CA GLY A 246 -3.15 29.90 -11.68
C GLY A 246 -3.95 30.41 -12.87
N GLY A 247 -3.40 31.30 -13.71
CA GLY A 247 -3.97 31.59 -15.02
C GLY A 247 -3.85 30.39 -15.94
N LEU A 248 -4.87 30.08 -16.74
CA LEU A 248 -4.82 28.97 -17.70
C LEU A 248 -3.94 29.35 -18.91
N VAL A 249 -2.96 28.50 -19.25
CA VAL A 249 -2.01 28.72 -20.35
C VAL A 249 -2.38 27.87 -21.58
N TRP A 250 -2.65 26.58 -21.37
CA TRP A 250 -3.25 25.70 -22.36
C TRP A 250 -3.96 24.53 -21.67
N GLN A 251 -4.91 23.89 -22.36
CA GLN A 251 -5.51 22.63 -21.93
C GLN A 251 -5.86 21.75 -23.12
N LYS A 252 -5.75 20.43 -22.92
CA LYS A 252 -6.04 19.40 -23.92
C LYS A 252 -6.61 18.15 -23.24
N ALA A 253 -7.64 17.58 -23.83
CA ALA A 253 -8.09 16.23 -23.53
C ALA A 253 -7.59 15.27 -24.62
N TYR A 254 -7.29 14.02 -24.24
CA TYR A 254 -6.71 12.99 -25.11
C TYR A 254 -7.61 11.75 -25.04
N ALA A 255 -8.33 11.48 -26.13
CA ALA A 255 -9.35 10.43 -26.21
C ALA A 255 -9.03 9.40 -27.30
N GLY A 256 -9.21 8.12 -27.00
CA GLY A 256 -9.13 7.01 -27.96
C GLY A 256 -10.41 6.79 -28.77
N GLY A 257 -11.51 7.47 -28.43
CA GLY A 257 -12.69 7.60 -29.28
C GLY A 257 -13.78 6.54 -29.11
N GLY A 258 -13.83 5.85 -27.96
CA GLY A 258 -14.91 4.88 -27.69
C GLY A 258 -15.03 4.38 -26.25
N HIS A 259 -13.97 4.46 -25.45
CA HIS A 259 -13.96 4.12 -24.02
C HIS A 259 -13.11 5.14 -23.23
N GLY A 260 -12.82 4.86 -21.96
CA GLY A 260 -12.14 5.80 -21.07
C GLY A 260 -10.62 5.66 -21.01
N GLU A 261 -9.94 6.81 -20.93
CA GLU A 261 -8.52 7.00 -20.78
C GLU A 261 -8.24 7.83 -19.51
N LEU A 262 -7.30 7.42 -18.66
CA LEU A 262 -6.85 8.20 -17.50
C LEU A 262 -5.33 8.29 -17.42
N GLY A 263 -4.83 9.37 -16.82
CA GLY A 263 -3.41 9.57 -16.50
C GLY A 263 -3.22 9.78 -15.01
N TYR A 264 -2.40 8.93 -14.40
CA TYR A 264 -2.10 8.98 -12.96
C TYR A 264 -0.82 9.73 -12.64
N SER A 265 0.11 9.82 -13.60
CA SER A 265 1.42 10.45 -13.39
C SER A 265 1.83 11.30 -14.58
N VAL A 266 2.23 12.55 -14.30
CA VAL A 266 2.86 13.48 -15.27
C VAL A 266 4.25 13.88 -14.79
N TYR A 267 5.23 13.91 -15.70
CA TYR A 267 6.61 14.24 -15.40
C TYR A 267 7.21 15.12 -16.52
N GLN A 268 7.84 16.24 -16.18
CA GLN A 268 8.52 17.09 -17.17
C GLN A 268 9.84 16.44 -17.58
N THR A 269 9.99 16.14 -18.87
CA THR A 269 11.20 15.51 -19.41
C THR A 269 12.31 16.53 -19.66
N SER A 270 13.55 16.05 -19.74
CA SER A 270 14.76 16.89 -19.89
C SER A 270 14.76 17.74 -21.18
N ASP A 271 14.05 17.29 -22.22
CA ASP A 271 13.75 18.04 -23.45
C ASP A 271 12.68 19.16 -23.28
N GLN A 272 12.28 19.45 -22.04
CA GLN A 272 11.25 20.40 -21.62
C GLN A 272 9.80 20.00 -21.96
N GLY A 273 9.59 18.88 -22.66
CA GLY A 273 8.28 18.28 -22.88
C GLY A 273 7.76 17.52 -21.67
N LEU A 274 6.81 16.61 -21.90
CA LEU A 274 6.18 15.80 -20.84
C LEU A 274 6.27 14.32 -21.19
N ILE A 275 6.29 13.47 -20.16
CA ILE A 275 5.91 12.05 -20.23
C ILE A 275 4.73 11.85 -19.27
N VAL A 276 3.72 11.10 -19.70
CA VAL A 276 2.50 10.81 -18.94
C VAL A 276 2.22 9.32 -18.97
N ALA A 277 1.77 8.75 -17.85
CA ALA A 277 1.35 7.35 -17.78
C ALA A 277 0.02 7.18 -17.02
N GLY A 278 -0.69 6.11 -17.38
CA GLY A 278 -1.98 5.72 -16.82
C GLY A 278 -2.53 4.50 -17.54
N TYR A 279 -3.81 4.53 -17.93
CA TYR A 279 -4.42 3.47 -18.72
C TYR A 279 -5.27 4.01 -19.89
N THR A 280 -5.49 3.12 -20.85
CA THR A 280 -6.48 3.24 -21.93
C THR A 280 -7.45 2.07 -21.84
N SER A 281 -8.71 2.28 -22.20
CA SER A 281 -9.66 1.19 -22.49
C SER A 281 -10.16 1.23 -23.95
N SER A 282 -9.81 2.29 -24.71
CA SER A 282 -10.12 2.41 -26.15
C SER A 282 -9.21 1.54 -27.05
N PHE A 283 -7.99 1.18 -26.62
CA PHE A 283 -7.05 0.40 -27.43
C PHE A 283 -6.07 -0.47 -26.61
N GLY A 284 -5.34 -1.36 -27.27
CA GLY A 284 -4.23 -2.12 -26.67
C GLY A 284 -4.61 -3.40 -25.90
N GLY A 285 -5.87 -3.59 -25.51
CA GLY A 285 -6.32 -4.78 -24.76
C GLY A 285 -7.82 -5.04 -24.84
N ALA A 286 -8.29 -6.02 -24.05
CA ALA A 286 -9.70 -6.40 -24.00
C ALA A 286 -10.55 -5.58 -23.00
N PHE A 287 -9.91 -4.86 -22.07
CA PHE A 287 -10.56 -4.12 -20.98
C PHE A 287 -9.79 -2.84 -20.61
N SER A 288 -8.55 -2.95 -20.13
CA SER A 288 -7.59 -1.83 -20.11
C SER A 288 -6.18 -2.29 -20.46
N ALA A 289 -5.33 -1.33 -20.83
CA ALA A 289 -3.91 -1.49 -21.10
C ALA A 289 -3.11 -0.30 -20.51
N VAL A 290 -1.86 -0.54 -20.10
CA VAL A 290 -0.95 0.52 -19.66
C VAL A 290 -0.75 1.48 -20.83
N TRP A 291 -1.00 2.77 -20.61
CA TRP A 291 -0.84 3.78 -21.65
C TRP A 291 0.24 4.78 -21.26
N VAL A 292 1.10 5.13 -22.22
CA VAL A 292 2.18 6.11 -22.04
C VAL A 292 2.21 7.07 -23.22
N LEU A 293 2.23 8.37 -22.93
CA LEU A 293 2.34 9.45 -23.91
C LEU A 293 3.64 10.22 -23.68
N LYS A 294 4.43 10.42 -24.74
CA LYS A 294 5.46 11.46 -24.80
C LYS A 294 4.92 12.66 -25.55
N LEU A 295 4.99 13.83 -24.91
CA LEU A 295 4.51 15.10 -25.44
C LEU A 295 5.65 16.13 -25.57
N ASP A 296 5.43 17.16 -26.37
CA ASP A 296 6.22 18.40 -26.35
C ASP A 296 5.77 19.35 -25.20
N SER A 297 6.37 20.53 -25.12
CA SER A 297 6.06 21.54 -24.09
C SER A 297 4.71 22.26 -24.29
N GLN A 298 4.04 22.00 -25.42
CA GLN A 298 2.72 22.50 -25.81
C GLN A 298 1.65 21.39 -25.72
N GLY A 299 2.00 20.20 -25.22
CA GLY A 299 1.10 19.05 -25.12
C GLY A 299 0.72 18.43 -26.47
N ASN A 300 1.51 18.60 -27.54
CA ASN A 300 1.32 17.83 -28.77
C ASN A 300 1.96 16.44 -28.60
N VAL A 301 1.32 15.40 -29.13
CA VAL A 301 1.85 14.03 -29.03
C VAL A 301 3.06 13.87 -29.95
N LEU A 302 4.19 13.46 -29.37
CA LEU A 302 5.41 13.07 -30.09
C LEU A 302 5.41 11.56 -30.37
N TRP A 303 5.05 10.76 -29.37
CA TRP A 303 4.66 9.35 -29.53
C TRP A 303 3.69 8.94 -28.41
N GLN A 304 2.91 7.90 -28.64
CA GLN A 304 2.06 7.28 -27.62
C GLN A 304 1.96 5.77 -27.88
N LYS A 305 1.97 4.97 -26.82
CA LYS A 305 2.00 3.50 -26.89
C LYS A 305 1.17 2.87 -25.78
N ALA A 306 0.50 1.79 -26.11
CA ALA A 306 -0.16 0.90 -25.15
C ALA A 306 0.71 -0.35 -24.91
N TYR A 307 0.68 -0.86 -23.67
CA TYR A 307 1.46 -2.00 -23.21
C TYR A 307 0.60 -2.96 -22.40
N GLY A 308 0.81 -4.27 -22.56
CA GLY A 308 -0.01 -5.30 -21.90
C GLY A 308 -1.21 -5.67 -22.76
N GLY A 309 -2.36 -5.95 -22.12
CA GLY A 309 -3.66 -6.21 -22.77
C GLY A 309 -3.79 -7.53 -23.52
N GLY A 310 -2.71 -8.32 -23.64
CA GLY A 310 -2.66 -9.58 -24.37
C GLY A 310 -3.08 -10.80 -23.54
N GLY A 311 -4.34 -11.24 -23.68
CA GLY A 311 -4.85 -12.47 -23.07
C GLY A 311 -6.15 -12.26 -22.30
N MET A 312 -6.29 -12.94 -21.15
CA MET A 312 -7.40 -12.71 -20.20
C MET A 312 -6.99 -11.87 -18.99
N ALA A 313 -5.94 -11.04 -19.15
CA ALA A 313 -5.71 -9.91 -18.25
C ALA A 313 -6.90 -8.95 -18.37
N MET A 314 -7.42 -8.50 -17.22
CA MET A 314 -8.64 -7.68 -17.17
C MET A 314 -8.34 -6.21 -16.85
N PHE A 315 -7.25 -5.92 -16.14
CA PHE A 315 -6.83 -4.54 -15.88
C PHE A 315 -5.31 -4.47 -15.90
N ASP A 316 -4.75 -3.59 -16.72
CA ASP A 316 -3.32 -3.27 -16.82
C ASP A 316 -3.20 -1.74 -16.73
N GLU A 317 -2.58 -1.21 -15.67
CA GLU A 317 -2.58 0.22 -15.35
C GLU A 317 -1.19 0.70 -14.89
N ALA A 318 -0.82 1.95 -15.20
CA ALA A 318 0.45 2.54 -14.78
C ALA A 318 0.26 3.76 -13.87
N TYR A 319 0.46 3.58 -12.57
CA TYR A 319 0.38 4.63 -11.56
C TYR A 319 1.56 5.61 -11.61
N SER A 320 2.70 5.24 -12.20
CA SER A 320 3.90 6.07 -12.16
C SER A 320 4.82 5.96 -13.38
N VAL A 321 5.40 7.09 -13.79
CA VAL A 321 6.45 7.17 -14.82
C VAL A 321 7.55 8.15 -14.42
N VAL A 322 8.81 7.83 -14.77
CA VAL A 322 9.97 8.72 -14.57
C VAL A 322 10.94 8.62 -15.74
N GLN A 323 11.57 9.75 -16.12
CA GLN A 323 12.68 9.74 -17.08
C GLN A 323 14.02 9.43 -16.39
N LEU A 324 14.89 8.76 -17.12
CA LEU A 324 16.23 8.35 -16.71
C LEU A 324 17.30 9.26 -17.30
N SER A 325 18.52 9.21 -16.75
CA SER A 325 19.68 9.97 -17.25
C SER A 325 20.11 9.62 -18.68
N ASN A 326 19.69 8.47 -19.21
CA ASN A 326 19.90 8.07 -20.61
C ASN A 326 18.74 8.49 -21.56
N GLY A 327 17.77 9.27 -21.08
CA GLY A 327 16.62 9.75 -21.84
C GLY A 327 15.45 8.75 -21.97
N GLY A 328 15.66 7.48 -21.63
CA GLY A 328 14.59 6.47 -21.56
C GLY A 328 13.74 6.60 -20.30
N PHE A 329 12.83 5.66 -20.08
CA PHE A 329 11.81 5.74 -19.02
C PHE A 329 11.72 4.45 -18.18
N VAL A 330 11.22 4.59 -16.95
CA VAL A 330 10.60 3.47 -16.21
C VAL A 330 9.14 3.81 -15.96
N VAL A 331 8.28 2.80 -16.13
CA VAL A 331 6.84 2.86 -15.89
C VAL A 331 6.46 1.69 -14.98
N ALA A 332 5.57 1.91 -14.01
CA ALA A 332 5.01 0.83 -13.19
C ALA A 332 3.58 1.15 -12.70
N GLY A 333 2.89 0.12 -12.20
CA GLY A 333 1.55 0.23 -11.64
C GLY A 333 1.00 -1.13 -11.20
N PHE A 334 -0.08 -1.59 -11.86
CA PHE A 334 -0.87 -2.75 -11.49
C PHE A 334 -1.23 -3.61 -12.72
N SER A 335 -1.39 -4.92 -12.51
CA SER A 335 -1.89 -5.88 -13.51
C SER A 335 -2.72 -6.96 -12.79
N TYR A 336 -3.94 -7.20 -13.25
CA TYR A 336 -4.86 -8.22 -12.73
C TYR A 336 -5.26 -9.23 -13.82
N ASN A 337 -5.01 -10.51 -13.55
CA ASN A 337 -5.28 -11.61 -14.47
C ASN A 337 -6.14 -12.71 -13.82
N GLN A 338 -7.22 -13.12 -14.50
CA GLN A 338 -8.06 -14.24 -14.10
C GLN A 338 -7.86 -15.45 -15.03
N THR A 339 -7.03 -16.39 -14.59
CA THR A 339 -6.97 -17.74 -15.16
C THR A 339 -8.20 -18.57 -14.78
N SER A 340 -9.30 -18.37 -15.52
CA SER A 340 -10.45 -19.29 -15.64
C SER A 340 -10.97 -19.96 -14.36
N HIS A 341 -11.76 -19.21 -13.56
CA HIS A 341 -12.84 -19.63 -12.64
C HIS A 341 -12.68 -20.78 -11.62
N LEU A 342 -11.62 -21.60 -11.63
CA LEU A 342 -11.47 -22.72 -10.70
C LEU A 342 -10.31 -22.55 -9.71
N PHE A 343 -9.12 -22.12 -10.15
CA PHE A 343 -7.97 -21.93 -9.25
C PHE A 343 -7.07 -20.75 -9.66
N SER A 344 -6.58 -20.03 -8.64
CA SER A 344 -5.72 -18.82 -8.66
C SER A 344 -6.23 -17.60 -9.46
N GLN A 345 -6.49 -16.51 -8.74
CA GLN A 345 -6.32 -15.15 -9.24
C GLN A 345 -4.84 -14.76 -9.13
N SER A 346 -4.34 -13.88 -9.99
CA SER A 346 -2.98 -13.32 -9.86
C SER A 346 -2.99 -11.81 -10.08
N GLN A 347 -2.62 -11.07 -9.02
CA GLN A 347 -2.23 -9.67 -9.08
C GLN A 347 -0.70 -9.62 -9.21
N THR A 348 -0.17 -8.74 -10.07
CA THR A 348 1.26 -8.42 -10.09
C THR A 348 1.44 -6.96 -10.41
N ALA A 349 2.42 -6.28 -9.82
CA ALA A 349 2.85 -4.98 -10.31
C ALA A 349 3.82 -5.12 -11.51
N PRO A 350 3.43 -4.74 -12.74
CA PRO A 350 4.33 -4.72 -13.87
C PRO A 350 5.28 -3.52 -13.75
N VAL A 351 6.55 -3.74 -14.11
CA VAL A 351 7.56 -2.69 -14.28
C VAL A 351 8.13 -2.80 -15.68
N LEU A 352 8.05 -1.71 -16.45
CA LEU A 352 8.54 -1.61 -17.82
C LEU A 352 9.73 -0.65 -17.88
N ARG A 353 10.83 -1.07 -18.51
CA ARG A 353 11.95 -0.20 -18.89
C ARG A 353 11.83 0.12 -20.38
N LEU A 354 11.71 1.41 -20.70
CA LEU A 354 11.49 1.88 -22.06
C LEU A 354 12.71 2.63 -22.60
N ASP A 355 12.97 2.50 -23.91
CA ASP A 355 13.88 3.39 -24.63
C ASP A 355 13.25 4.80 -24.84
N PRO A 356 14.01 5.80 -25.33
CA PRO A 356 13.48 7.16 -25.54
C PRO A 356 12.31 7.25 -26.53
N THR A 357 12.06 6.20 -27.33
CA THR A 357 10.96 6.08 -28.29
C THR A 357 9.82 5.19 -27.80
N GLY A 358 9.87 4.74 -26.55
CA GLY A 358 8.84 3.89 -25.93
C GLY A 358 8.91 2.41 -26.32
N ASN A 359 10.03 1.89 -26.82
CA ASN A 359 10.15 0.43 -27.00
C ASN A 359 10.55 -0.23 -25.67
N VAL A 360 9.94 -1.37 -25.35
CA VAL A 360 10.29 -2.15 -24.15
C VAL A 360 11.70 -2.74 -24.30
N ILE A 361 12.61 -2.33 -23.41
CA ILE A 361 13.95 -2.90 -23.22
C ILE A 361 13.85 -4.17 -22.36
N TRP A 362 13.05 -4.10 -21.29
CA TRP A 362 12.66 -5.27 -20.49
C TRP A 362 11.35 -4.98 -19.73
N SER A 363 10.66 -6.06 -19.34
CA SER A 363 9.46 -6.05 -18.52
C SER A 363 9.56 -7.14 -17.43
N ARG A 364 9.31 -6.78 -16.17
CA ARG A 364 9.38 -7.71 -15.00
C ARG A 364 8.31 -7.34 -13.96
N SER A 365 7.85 -8.32 -13.20
CA SER A 365 7.07 -8.12 -11.97
C SER A 365 7.89 -8.54 -10.76
N TYR A 366 7.72 -7.86 -9.62
CA TYR A 366 8.61 -7.97 -8.45
C TYR A 366 7.90 -8.33 -7.13
N GLY A 367 6.85 -9.14 -7.17
CA GLY A 367 6.14 -9.63 -5.98
C GLY A 367 5.33 -8.59 -5.17
N PHE A 368 5.33 -7.33 -5.59
CA PHE A 368 4.30 -6.35 -5.23
C PHE A 368 2.92 -6.80 -5.73
N GLY A 369 1.87 -6.44 -5.01
CA GLY A 369 0.52 -6.35 -5.59
C GLY A 369 0.46 -5.18 -6.57
N GLU A 370 0.85 -3.99 -6.09
CA GLU A 370 0.83 -2.71 -6.81
C GLU A 370 2.14 -1.94 -6.59
N VAL A 371 2.62 -1.21 -7.59
CA VAL A 371 3.70 -0.21 -7.46
C VAL A 371 3.11 1.17 -7.71
N TRP A 372 2.86 1.90 -6.62
CA TRP A 372 2.28 3.24 -6.64
C TRP A 372 3.24 4.32 -7.16
N GLN A 373 4.55 4.21 -6.89
CA GLN A 373 5.53 5.18 -7.39
C GLN A 373 6.87 4.58 -7.84
N VAL A 374 7.43 5.13 -8.92
CA VAL A 374 8.82 4.91 -9.35
C VAL A 374 9.66 6.19 -9.24
N LEU A 375 10.95 6.05 -8.94
CA LEU A 375 11.93 7.15 -8.88
C LEU A 375 13.24 6.74 -9.54
N ALA A 376 13.83 7.62 -10.36
CA ALA A 376 15.20 7.44 -10.84
C ALA A 376 16.22 7.72 -9.71
N SER A 377 17.05 6.73 -9.35
CA SER A 377 18.09 6.89 -8.32
C SER A 377 19.34 7.57 -8.87
N ALA A 378 20.18 8.14 -7.99
CA ALA A 378 21.34 8.96 -8.37
C ALA A 378 22.40 8.21 -9.20
N ASP A 379 22.44 6.89 -9.05
CA ASP A 379 23.32 5.94 -9.74
C ASP A 379 22.78 5.44 -11.09
N GLY A 380 21.55 5.83 -11.48
CA GLY A 380 20.89 5.42 -12.73
C GLY A 380 20.00 4.16 -12.62
N GLY A 381 19.87 3.61 -11.41
CA GLY A 381 18.87 2.61 -11.06
C GLY A 381 17.48 3.21 -10.87
N VAL A 382 16.59 2.47 -10.17
CA VAL A 382 15.29 3.00 -9.73
C VAL A 382 14.91 2.52 -8.33
N LEU A 383 14.19 3.37 -7.61
CA LEU A 383 13.36 2.97 -6.47
C LEU A 383 11.95 2.65 -6.97
N LEU A 384 11.36 1.58 -6.46
CA LEU A 384 9.96 1.21 -6.62
C LEU A 384 9.31 1.22 -5.23
N VAL A 385 8.14 1.82 -5.11
CA VAL A 385 7.36 1.94 -3.86
C VAL A 385 5.95 1.47 -4.10
N GLY A 386 5.42 0.67 -3.18
CA GLY A 386 4.09 0.09 -3.32
C GLY A 386 3.72 -0.84 -2.18
N SER A 387 2.68 -1.63 -2.42
CA SER A 387 2.04 -2.52 -1.45
C SER A 387 2.28 -4.00 -1.79
N THR A 388 2.33 -4.80 -0.74
CA THR A 388 1.93 -6.21 -0.73
C THR A 388 0.62 -6.31 0.05
N SER A 389 -0.08 -7.44 0.01
CA SER A 389 -1.37 -7.62 0.70
C SER A 389 -1.35 -7.52 2.24
N GLN A 390 -0.21 -7.19 2.86
CA GLN A 390 -0.04 -7.03 4.32
C GLN A 390 0.94 -5.90 4.72
N MET A 391 1.84 -5.46 3.84
CA MET A 391 2.94 -4.55 4.17
C MET A 391 3.34 -3.65 2.99
N ALA A 392 3.84 -2.46 3.31
CA ALA A 392 4.61 -1.63 2.40
C ALA A 392 5.90 -2.32 1.93
N MET A 393 6.29 -2.09 0.67
CA MET A 393 7.55 -2.57 0.11
C MET A 393 8.29 -1.44 -0.61
N VAL A 394 9.61 -1.40 -0.43
CA VAL A 394 10.49 -0.46 -1.14
C VAL A 394 11.66 -1.24 -1.72
N LEU A 395 11.73 -1.27 -3.05
CA LEU A 395 12.70 -2.04 -3.82
C LEU A 395 13.61 -1.09 -4.60
N LYS A 396 14.91 -1.12 -4.33
CA LYS A 396 15.93 -0.38 -5.07
C LYS A 396 16.64 -1.31 -6.07
N LEU A 397 16.31 -1.14 -7.35
CA LEU A 397 16.99 -1.76 -8.48
C LEU A 397 18.24 -0.94 -8.87
N ASP A 398 19.30 -1.63 -9.30
CA ASP A 398 20.48 -0.98 -9.90
C ASP A 398 20.26 -0.62 -11.39
N PRO A 399 21.22 0.02 -12.10
CA PRO A 399 21.04 0.38 -13.51
C PRO A 399 20.89 -0.83 -14.46
N GLY A 400 21.47 -1.99 -14.10
CA GLY A 400 21.25 -3.27 -14.78
C GLY A 400 19.87 -3.88 -14.45
N SER A 401 19.13 -3.23 -13.55
CA SER A 401 17.83 -3.61 -13.06
C SER A 401 17.86 -4.93 -12.28
N ALA A 402 19.00 -5.28 -11.70
CA ALA A 402 19.11 -6.41 -10.80
C ALA A 402 18.76 -6.00 -9.36
N ILE A 403 18.45 -7.00 -8.55
CA ILE A 403 18.28 -6.89 -7.11
C ILE A 403 19.60 -7.33 -6.44
N GLY A 404 19.87 -6.83 -5.23
CA GLY A 404 21.05 -7.18 -4.46
C GLY A 404 21.18 -8.68 -4.16
N PRO A 405 22.42 -9.17 -3.90
CA PRO A 405 22.66 -10.58 -3.62
C PRO A 405 21.88 -11.03 -2.37
N GLY A 406 20.97 -11.99 -2.58
CA GLY A 406 20.07 -12.52 -1.54
C GLY A 406 18.58 -12.39 -1.85
N CYS A 407 18.20 -11.63 -2.88
CA CYS A 407 16.81 -11.41 -3.26
C CYS A 407 16.53 -11.90 -4.69
N SER A 408 15.51 -12.75 -4.86
CA SER A 408 15.00 -13.19 -6.17
C SER A 408 13.48 -13.12 -6.17
N ILE A 409 12.91 -12.12 -6.85
CA ILE A 409 11.46 -11.89 -6.93
C ILE A 409 10.98 -11.78 -8.39
N GLU A 410 11.78 -12.27 -9.33
CA GLU A 410 11.58 -12.00 -10.76
C GLU A 410 10.48 -12.87 -11.39
N GLY A 411 9.34 -12.25 -11.67
CA GLY A 411 8.36 -12.75 -12.63
C GLY A 411 8.57 -12.10 -14.00
N SER A 412 8.50 -12.88 -15.09
CA SER A 412 8.49 -12.34 -16.45
C SER A 412 7.10 -11.80 -16.80
N PHE A 413 6.97 -10.47 -16.95
CA PHE A 413 5.73 -9.84 -17.41
C PHE A 413 5.72 -9.75 -18.95
N ASN A 414 4.74 -10.39 -19.60
CA ASN A 414 4.63 -10.40 -21.06
C ASN A 414 3.92 -9.15 -21.60
N SER A 415 4.65 -8.03 -21.70
CA SER A 415 4.12 -6.79 -22.29
C SER A 415 4.21 -6.81 -23.83
N THR A 416 3.09 -7.08 -24.50
CA THR A 416 2.90 -6.65 -25.89
C THR A 416 2.90 -5.13 -25.98
N THR A 417 3.59 -4.54 -26.95
CA THR A 417 3.57 -3.09 -27.23
C THR A 417 2.77 -2.83 -28.50
N VAL A 418 1.87 -1.84 -28.47
CA VAL A 418 1.04 -1.43 -29.61
C VAL A 418 1.14 0.09 -29.76
N ASP A 419 1.51 0.57 -30.95
CA ASP A 419 1.43 1.99 -31.30
C ASP A 419 -0.04 2.41 -31.31
N SER A 420 -0.39 3.47 -30.57
CA SER A 420 -1.78 3.90 -30.39
C SER A 420 -2.04 5.32 -30.90
N THR A 421 -3.31 5.69 -31.01
CA THR A 421 -3.73 6.98 -31.59
C THR A 421 -4.92 7.59 -30.84
N ALA A 422 -4.75 7.96 -29.57
CA ALA A 422 -5.63 8.96 -28.97
C ALA A 422 -5.42 10.32 -29.67
N VAL A 423 -6.50 11.05 -29.91
CA VAL A 423 -6.47 12.35 -30.59
C VAL A 423 -6.56 13.47 -29.55
N PRO A 424 -5.57 14.38 -29.46
CA PRO A 424 -5.66 15.54 -28.58
C PRO A 424 -6.66 16.57 -29.13
N PHE A 425 -7.63 16.97 -28.33
CA PHE A 425 -8.56 18.06 -28.64
C PHE A 425 -8.49 19.18 -27.59
N SER A 426 -8.78 20.41 -28.02
CA SER A 426 -8.82 21.57 -27.13
C SER A 426 -10.16 21.66 -26.43
N THR A 427 -10.12 21.93 -25.12
CA THR A 427 -11.29 22.05 -24.25
C THR A 427 -11.55 23.51 -23.89
N SER A 428 -12.81 23.86 -23.59
CA SER A 428 -13.20 25.22 -23.17
C SER A 428 -12.73 25.53 -21.76
N ASP A 429 -12.31 26.78 -21.48
CA ASP A 429 -12.00 27.19 -20.11
C ASP A 429 -13.30 27.22 -19.28
N THR A 430 -13.30 26.48 -18.17
CA THR A 430 -14.39 26.41 -17.19
C THR A 430 -13.88 26.69 -15.78
N SER A 431 -12.67 27.27 -15.66
CA SER A 431 -12.05 27.51 -14.36
C SER A 431 -12.74 28.61 -13.54
N PHE A 432 -12.79 28.42 -12.22
CA PHE A 432 -13.40 29.35 -11.29
C PHE A 432 -12.62 29.43 -9.97
N THR A 433 -12.73 30.59 -9.30
CA THR A 433 -12.15 30.77 -7.96
C THR A 433 -13.07 30.16 -6.91
N THR A 434 -12.51 29.41 -5.97
CA THR A 434 -13.27 28.70 -4.92
C THR A 434 -12.89 29.17 -3.52
N THR A 435 -13.53 28.64 -2.49
CA THR A 435 -13.23 29.00 -1.09
C THR A 435 -13.47 27.82 -0.14
N ALA A 436 -12.54 26.87 -0.10
CA ALA A 436 -12.32 26.05 1.08
C ALA A 436 -11.79 26.92 2.23
N LYS A 437 -12.07 26.52 3.46
CA LYS A 437 -11.37 27.02 4.65
C LYS A 437 -10.13 26.17 4.88
N ALA A 438 -9.10 26.79 5.46
CA ALA A 438 -8.02 26.07 6.11
C ALA A 438 -8.36 25.93 7.60
N TYR A 439 -8.19 24.74 8.15
CA TYR A 439 -8.28 24.45 9.57
C TYR A 439 -6.93 23.89 10.02
N THR A 440 -6.31 24.49 11.04
CA THR A 440 -5.18 23.87 11.71
C THR A 440 -5.66 22.57 12.36
N VAL A 441 -4.87 21.52 12.16
CA VAL A 441 -5.05 20.23 12.81
C VAL A 441 -3.90 20.09 13.81
N ASP A 442 -4.15 19.42 14.94
CA ASP A 442 -3.13 19.14 15.95
C ASP A 442 -2.72 17.65 15.82
N ALA A 443 -2.00 17.29 14.76
CA ALA A 443 -1.67 15.89 14.49
C ALA A 443 -0.82 15.28 15.63
N VAL A 444 -1.32 14.19 16.21
CA VAL A 444 -0.61 13.42 17.22
C VAL A 444 0.45 12.57 16.52
N VAL A 445 1.72 12.82 16.84
CA VAL A 445 2.86 12.08 16.28
C VAL A 445 3.25 10.94 17.21
N GLU A 446 3.30 9.71 16.69
CA GLU A 446 3.82 8.54 17.41
C GLU A 446 5.11 8.04 16.75
N ASP A 447 6.19 7.98 17.54
CA ASP A 447 7.48 7.43 17.08
C ASP A 447 7.42 5.90 17.10
N THR A 448 7.37 5.32 15.91
CA THR A 448 7.18 3.87 15.71
C THR A 448 8.49 3.18 15.31
N SER A 449 9.59 3.57 15.97
CA SER A 449 10.98 3.06 15.79
C SER A 449 11.17 1.53 15.89
N ALA A 450 10.14 0.76 16.21
CA ALA A 450 10.11 -0.71 16.16
C ALA A 450 9.83 -1.27 14.74
N THR A 451 10.45 -0.71 13.70
CA THR A 451 10.27 -1.18 12.30
C THR A 451 10.86 -2.57 12.08
N ILE A 452 10.08 -3.48 11.49
CA ILE A 452 10.64 -4.72 10.92
C ILE A 452 11.00 -4.48 9.44
N SER A 453 12.26 -4.12 9.19
CA SER A 453 12.86 -4.11 7.85
C SER A 453 13.28 -5.54 7.46
N VAL A 454 12.41 -6.29 6.79
CA VAL A 454 12.74 -7.65 6.30
C VAL A 454 13.41 -7.54 4.92
N PRO A 455 14.59 -8.14 4.68
CA PRO A 455 15.11 -8.27 3.32
C PRO A 455 14.21 -9.19 2.50
N CYS A 456 13.90 -8.84 1.25
CA CYS A 456 12.95 -9.58 0.42
C CYS A 456 13.43 -11.02 0.17
N SER A 457 12.86 -11.94 0.95
CA SER A 457 13.16 -13.36 0.98
C SER A 457 11.84 -14.09 1.19
N TYR A 458 11.69 -15.28 0.59
CA TYR A 458 10.42 -15.98 0.48
C TYR A 458 9.72 -16.17 1.84
N TRP A 459 8.45 -15.78 1.91
CA TRP A 459 7.65 -15.84 3.14
C TRP A 459 7.46 -17.28 3.62
N LEU A 460 8.04 -17.59 4.78
CA LEU A 460 8.02 -18.93 5.39
C LEU A 460 6.65 -19.22 6.03
N THR A 461 5.69 -19.61 5.18
CA THR A 461 4.29 -19.86 5.53
C THR A 461 4.13 -21.02 6.54
N THR A 462 4.03 -20.71 7.84
CA THR A 462 3.89 -21.73 8.89
C THR A 462 2.44 -22.19 9.05
N ILE A 463 2.05 -23.14 8.20
CA ILE A 463 0.80 -23.89 8.30
C ILE A 463 0.90 -24.84 9.51
N VAL A 464 0.32 -24.44 10.64
CA VAL A 464 0.06 -25.36 11.76
C VAL A 464 -1.23 -26.10 11.41
N GLY A 465 -1.09 -27.29 10.84
CA GLY A 465 -2.17 -28.21 10.56
C GLY A 465 -2.02 -29.50 11.36
N GLY A 466 -3.11 -29.94 11.99
CA GLY A 466 -3.25 -31.32 12.49
C GLY A 466 -2.57 -31.63 13.82
N THR A 467 -3.18 -31.18 14.92
CA THR A 467 -3.36 -32.07 16.08
C THR A 467 -4.85 -32.23 16.32
N ASP A 468 -5.39 -33.45 16.21
CA ASP A 468 -6.81 -33.73 16.45
C ASP A 468 -7.25 -33.50 17.92
N ALA A 469 -6.28 -33.21 18.80
CA ALA A 469 -6.47 -32.81 20.17
C ALA A 469 -6.32 -31.28 20.34
N SER A 470 -7.45 -30.55 20.32
CA SER A 470 -7.52 -29.16 20.80
C SER A 470 -7.40 -29.06 22.33
N SER A 471 -7.44 -30.20 23.03
CA SER A 471 -7.15 -30.29 24.46
C SER A 471 -6.49 -31.62 24.84
N VAL A 472 -5.68 -31.59 25.89
CA VAL A 472 -4.99 -32.74 26.51
C VAL A 472 -5.37 -32.81 28.00
N ARG A 473 -5.13 -33.92 28.70
CA ARG A 473 -5.34 -33.98 30.15
C ARG A 473 -4.06 -33.72 30.94
N SER A 474 -4.25 -33.28 32.18
CA SER A 474 -3.24 -33.21 33.23
C SER A 474 -2.40 -34.50 33.26
N LEU A 475 -1.08 -34.37 33.13
CA LEU A 475 -0.07 -35.45 33.09
C LEU A 475 -0.08 -36.40 31.87
N ASP A 476 -0.98 -36.25 30.89
CA ASP A 476 -0.94 -37.02 29.64
C ASP A 476 0.22 -36.58 28.73
N LYS A 477 0.57 -37.42 27.76
CA LYS A 477 1.48 -37.07 26.65
C LYS A 477 0.71 -37.01 25.33
N VAL A 478 0.99 -36.00 24.51
CA VAL A 478 0.40 -35.82 23.17
C VAL A 478 1.50 -35.55 22.15
N ALA A 479 1.41 -36.14 20.96
CA ALA A 479 2.27 -35.78 19.84
C ALA A 479 1.78 -34.46 19.23
N LEU A 480 2.67 -33.49 19.07
CA LEU A 480 2.40 -32.25 18.35
C LEU A 480 3.10 -32.30 16.99
N HIS A 481 2.34 -32.02 15.93
CA HIS A 481 2.82 -31.98 14.57
C HIS A 481 2.85 -30.53 14.06
N PHE A 482 3.94 -30.15 13.41
CA PHE A 482 4.15 -28.84 12.82
C PHE A 482 4.60 -29.00 11.38
N HIS A 483 4.05 -28.20 10.45
CA HIS A 483 4.45 -28.20 9.04
C HIS A 483 5.06 -26.85 8.66
N ALA A 484 6.22 -26.88 8.01
CA ALA A 484 6.87 -25.72 7.42
C ALA A 484 6.70 -25.75 5.90
N SER A 485 6.12 -24.69 5.34
CA SER A 485 6.01 -24.48 3.90
C SER A 485 6.42 -23.07 3.50
N SER A 486 6.61 -22.86 2.20
CA SER A 486 6.66 -21.56 1.54
C SER A 486 6.00 -21.73 0.18
N GLU A 487 5.07 -20.84 -0.19
CA GLU A 487 4.36 -20.90 -1.48
C GLU A 487 3.73 -22.29 -1.76
N ASN A 488 3.14 -22.89 -0.72
CA ASN A 488 2.58 -24.24 -0.68
C ASN A 488 3.56 -25.40 -0.94
N GLN A 489 4.86 -25.15 -1.12
CA GLN A 489 5.89 -26.19 -1.15
C GLN A 489 6.40 -26.52 0.26
N ALA A 490 6.65 -27.81 0.52
CA ALA A 490 7.17 -28.30 1.79
C ALA A 490 8.65 -27.93 2.01
N LEU A 491 8.99 -27.39 3.18
CA LEU A 491 10.34 -26.95 3.49
C LEU A 491 11.11 -27.99 4.29
N ALA A 492 11.81 -28.89 3.58
CA ALA A 492 12.75 -29.81 4.20
C ALA A 492 13.97 -29.10 4.83
N GLY A 493 14.46 -29.60 5.96
CA GLY A 493 15.66 -29.08 6.63
C GLY A 493 15.52 -27.68 7.24
N ALA A 494 14.31 -27.21 7.50
CA ALA A 494 14.06 -25.99 8.26
C ALA A 494 14.23 -26.27 9.77
N ASN A 495 14.93 -25.38 10.48
CA ASN A 495 15.15 -25.47 11.91
C ASN A 495 13.95 -24.89 12.69
N VAL A 496 13.25 -25.76 13.39
CA VAL A 496 12.13 -25.44 14.28
C VAL A 496 12.64 -25.31 15.71
N THR A 497 12.18 -24.28 16.41
CA THR A 497 12.43 -24.04 17.84
C THR A 497 11.10 -23.83 18.56
N LEU A 498 10.94 -24.43 19.74
CA LEU A 498 9.74 -24.40 20.55
C LEU A 498 10.03 -23.79 21.93
N GLY A 499 9.17 -22.86 22.35
CA GLY A 499 9.03 -22.42 23.73
C GLY A 499 7.59 -22.59 24.20
N ALA A 500 7.35 -22.59 25.51
CA ALA A 500 6.00 -22.53 26.07
C ALA A 500 5.94 -21.61 27.29
N ASN A 501 4.91 -20.77 27.34
CA ASN A 501 4.62 -19.92 28.50
C ASN A 501 3.72 -20.69 29.47
N GLY A 502 4.30 -21.64 30.19
CA GLY A 502 3.59 -22.48 31.16
C GLY A 502 4.47 -23.60 31.71
N THR A 503 3.87 -24.47 32.54
CA THR A 503 4.48 -25.74 32.96
C THR A 503 4.20 -26.84 31.91
N GLY A 504 5.03 -27.88 31.86
CA GLY A 504 4.94 -28.96 30.87
C GLY A 504 6.16 -28.99 29.95
N ASN A 505 6.49 -30.17 29.42
CA ASN A 505 7.81 -30.44 28.82
C ASN A 505 7.70 -31.05 27.42
N PHE A 506 8.48 -30.53 26.48
CA PHE A 506 8.68 -31.15 25.16
C PHE A 506 9.76 -32.24 25.21
N SER A 507 9.67 -33.30 24.39
CA SER A 507 10.76 -34.29 24.24
C SER A 507 12.00 -33.72 23.54
N ARG A 508 11.85 -32.60 22.82
CA ARG A 508 12.93 -31.72 22.34
C ARG A 508 12.39 -30.31 22.08
N THR A 509 13.16 -29.26 22.38
CA THR A 509 12.78 -27.87 22.07
C THR A 509 13.29 -27.40 20.71
N THR A 510 14.12 -28.18 20.00
CA THR A 510 14.65 -27.83 18.68
C THR A 510 14.74 -29.05 17.74
N GLY A 511 14.80 -28.80 16.44
CA GLY A 511 15.21 -29.79 15.44
C GLY A 511 14.83 -29.42 14.00
N LEU A 512 15.19 -30.28 13.04
CA LEU A 512 14.93 -30.05 11.62
C LEU A 512 13.62 -30.71 11.15
N THR A 513 12.98 -30.10 10.17
CA THR A 513 11.86 -30.70 9.40
C THR A 513 12.34 -31.82 8.45
N ASP A 514 11.47 -32.80 8.22
CA ASP A 514 11.68 -33.91 7.29
C ASP A 514 11.55 -33.51 5.81
N GLY A 515 11.73 -34.47 4.90
CA GLY A 515 11.60 -34.26 3.45
C GLY A 515 10.24 -33.72 2.98
N ASN A 516 9.21 -33.86 3.80
CA ASN A 516 7.85 -33.41 3.56
C ASN A 516 7.50 -32.17 4.42
N GLY A 517 8.49 -31.47 4.98
CA GLY A 517 8.30 -30.24 5.75
C GLY A 517 7.79 -30.43 7.18
N ASN A 518 7.68 -31.66 7.68
CA ASN A 518 7.09 -31.94 8.99
C ASN A 518 8.12 -31.98 10.11
N PHE A 519 7.74 -31.47 11.28
CA PHE A 519 8.45 -31.62 12.54
C PHE A 519 7.48 -32.11 13.60
N THR A 520 7.80 -33.24 14.26
CA THR A 520 6.98 -33.83 15.33
C THR A 520 7.75 -33.83 16.65
N VAL A 521 7.03 -33.65 17.76
CA VAL A 521 7.55 -33.70 19.13
C VAL A 521 6.49 -34.29 20.07
N ASP A 522 6.90 -34.88 21.19
CA ASP A 522 5.99 -35.21 22.28
C ASP A 522 5.90 -34.04 23.25
N TYR A 523 4.70 -33.64 23.65
CA TYR A 523 4.46 -32.70 24.74
C TYR A 523 3.83 -33.45 25.93
N GLY A 524 4.52 -33.42 27.07
CA GLY A 524 4.00 -33.89 28.35
C GLY A 524 3.31 -32.75 29.09
N ALA A 525 2.00 -32.90 29.28
CA ALA A 525 1.17 -31.90 29.94
C ALA A 525 1.50 -31.79 31.45
N PRO A 526 1.40 -30.58 32.03
CA PRO A 526 1.61 -30.38 33.47
C PRO A 526 0.50 -31.01 34.32
N SER A 527 0.71 -31.04 35.63
CA SER A 527 -0.37 -31.26 36.59
C SER A 527 -1.20 -29.98 36.72
N VAL A 528 -2.51 -30.05 36.45
CA VAL A 528 -3.47 -28.94 36.66
C VAL A 528 -4.73 -29.42 37.39
N SER A 529 -5.26 -28.57 38.27
CA SER A 529 -6.51 -28.76 39.02
C SER A 529 -7.73 -28.10 38.37
N THR A 530 -7.51 -27.10 37.50
CA THR A 530 -8.53 -26.43 36.67
C THR A 530 -8.10 -26.42 35.21
N ALA A 531 -9.04 -26.28 34.27
CA ALA A 531 -8.72 -26.17 32.86
C ALA A 531 -7.82 -24.95 32.61
N THR A 532 -6.70 -25.14 31.92
CA THR A 532 -5.62 -24.15 31.78
C THR A 532 -5.12 -24.11 30.34
N SER A 533 -5.20 -22.95 29.69
CA SER A 533 -4.64 -22.74 28.35
C SER A 533 -3.14 -22.47 28.40
N ILE A 534 -2.36 -23.18 27.58
CA ILE A 534 -0.91 -23.04 27.48
C ILE A 534 -0.55 -22.53 26.09
N ARG A 535 0.26 -21.47 26.04
CA ARG A 535 0.78 -20.88 24.80
C ARG A 535 2.11 -21.53 24.42
N ILE A 536 2.13 -22.14 23.24
CA ILE A 536 3.31 -22.75 22.62
C ILE A 536 3.78 -21.81 21.51
N ASN A 537 4.99 -21.27 21.65
CA ASN A 537 5.62 -20.38 20.69
C ASN A 537 6.50 -21.22 19.75
N VAL A 538 6.12 -21.30 18.48
CA VAL A 538 6.85 -22.00 17.42
C VAL A 538 7.63 -20.96 16.62
N THR A 539 8.95 -21.16 16.47
CA THR A 539 9.81 -20.39 15.57
C THR A 539 10.36 -21.32 14.49
N VAL A 540 10.27 -20.93 13.22
CA VAL A 540 10.80 -21.71 12.08
C VAL A 540 11.80 -20.85 11.32
N SER A 541 12.99 -21.37 11.09
CA SER A 541 14.13 -20.67 10.50
C SER A 541 14.85 -21.54 9.47
N LYS A 542 15.26 -20.98 8.33
CA LYS A 542 16.06 -21.69 7.32
C LYS A 542 16.92 -20.69 6.56
N GLN A 543 18.17 -21.06 6.26
CA GLN A 543 19.06 -20.19 5.48
C GLN A 543 18.43 -19.88 4.11
N GLY A 544 18.33 -18.59 3.77
CA GLY A 544 17.65 -18.11 2.55
C GLY A 544 16.15 -17.78 2.70
N TYR A 545 15.56 -17.96 3.89
CA TYR A 545 14.15 -17.68 4.16
C TYR A 545 14.01 -16.76 5.39
N ALA A 546 12.94 -15.96 5.42
CA ALA A 546 12.57 -15.19 6.61
C ALA A 546 12.27 -16.14 7.80
N THR A 547 12.62 -15.74 9.02
CA THR A 547 12.25 -16.50 10.21
C THR A 547 10.79 -16.22 10.56
N SER A 548 9.98 -17.28 10.60
CA SER A 548 8.56 -17.21 10.95
C SER A 548 8.34 -17.54 12.43
N GLN A 549 7.35 -16.90 13.04
CA GLN A 549 6.90 -17.19 14.41
C GLN A 549 5.38 -17.34 14.47
N LYS A 550 4.90 -18.27 15.30
CA LYS A 550 3.48 -18.55 15.49
C LYS A 550 3.19 -19.06 16.89
N VAL A 551 2.10 -18.58 17.49
CA VAL A 551 1.60 -19.05 18.78
C VAL A 551 0.50 -20.09 18.54
N VAL A 552 0.51 -21.16 19.30
CA VAL A 552 -0.54 -22.20 19.35
C VAL A 552 -1.04 -22.28 20.79
N GLU A 553 -2.36 -22.27 21.00
CA GLU A 553 -2.95 -22.47 22.33
C GLU A 553 -3.42 -23.92 22.49
N LEU A 554 -3.01 -24.57 23.58
CA LEU A 554 -3.40 -25.93 23.95
C LEU A 554 -4.11 -25.91 25.29
N THR A 555 -5.34 -26.45 25.35
CA THR A 555 -6.11 -26.51 26.61
C THR A 555 -5.72 -27.76 27.40
N VAL A 556 -5.19 -27.61 28.62
CA VAL A 556 -4.94 -28.73 29.53
C VAL A 556 -6.10 -28.85 30.51
N ASN A 557 -6.84 -29.95 30.44
CA ASN A 557 -7.96 -30.27 31.31
C ASN A 557 -7.50 -31.03 32.57
N PRO A 558 -8.17 -30.91 33.72
CA PRO A 558 -7.85 -31.70 34.91
C PRO A 558 -7.90 -33.21 34.66
N ALA A 559 -7.17 -33.96 35.48
CA ALA A 559 -7.28 -35.42 35.50
C ALA A 559 -8.70 -35.82 35.95
N LEU A 560 -9.25 -36.90 35.38
CA LEU A 560 -10.49 -37.47 35.92
C LEU A 560 -10.20 -38.03 37.30
N GLY A 561 -10.87 -37.49 38.32
CA GLY A 561 -10.79 -38.02 39.67
C GLY A 561 -11.24 -39.49 39.69
N ALA A 562 -10.38 -40.38 40.16
CA ALA A 562 -10.72 -41.78 40.30
C ALA A 562 -11.90 -41.91 41.30
N LEU A 563 -13.04 -42.41 40.82
CA LEU A 563 -14.20 -42.68 41.66
C LEU A 563 -13.85 -43.78 42.66
N SER A 564 -13.53 -43.39 43.90
CA SER A 564 -13.24 -44.30 44.99
C SER A 564 -14.51 -45.03 45.40
N VAL A 565 -14.69 -46.26 44.91
CA VAL A 565 -15.75 -47.17 45.37
C VAL A 565 -15.49 -47.48 46.85
N PRO A 566 -16.41 -47.16 47.79
CA PRO A 566 -16.22 -47.49 49.19
C PRO A 566 -16.26 -49.01 49.43
N PRO A 567 -15.51 -49.55 50.41
CA PRO A 567 -15.67 -50.93 50.84
C PRO A 567 -17.09 -51.20 51.37
N PRO A 568 -17.61 -52.43 51.28
CA PRO A 568 -18.95 -52.75 51.73
C PRO A 568 -19.08 -52.61 53.25
N LEU A 569 -20.01 -51.77 53.70
CA LEU A 569 -20.34 -51.61 55.12
C LEU A 569 -21.10 -52.83 55.64
N ILE A 570 -20.55 -53.45 56.69
CA ILE A 570 -21.17 -54.56 57.42
C ILE A 570 -22.29 -53.98 58.31
N LEU A 571 -23.54 -54.33 58.02
CA LEU A 571 -24.66 -54.17 58.96
C LEU A 571 -24.48 -55.14 60.15
N TRP A 572 -24.99 -54.86 61.34
CA TRP A 572 -26.33 -55.22 61.86
C TRP A 572 -26.36 -54.74 63.34
N PRO A 573 -27.51 -54.52 64.02
CA PRO A 573 -28.87 -54.31 63.50
C PRO A 573 -29.81 -53.34 64.29
N TYR A 574 -31.04 -53.17 63.75
CA TYR A 574 -32.31 -52.83 64.45
C TYR A 574 -32.46 -51.42 65.09
N ILE A 575 -33.64 -50.77 65.10
CA ILE A 575 -35.02 -51.02 64.57
C ILE A 575 -35.54 -49.63 64.11
N SER A 576 -35.99 -49.37 62.87
CA SER A 576 -37.15 -49.87 62.08
C SER A 576 -38.50 -49.19 62.40
N ILE A 577 -39.06 -48.47 61.39
CA ILE A 577 -40.48 -48.15 61.04
C ILE A 577 -40.39 -46.94 60.05
N ILE A 578 -40.61 -47.03 58.73
CA ILE A 578 -41.82 -47.40 57.92
C ILE A 578 -42.89 -46.28 58.02
N ALA A 579 -43.47 -45.70 56.96
CA ALA A 579 -43.76 -46.13 55.57
C ALA A 579 -43.54 -44.96 54.55
N ILE A 580 -43.36 -45.12 53.21
CA ILE A 580 -44.24 -45.63 52.12
C ILE A 580 -45.51 -44.75 51.91
N SER A 581 -45.88 -44.26 50.71
CA SER A 581 -45.12 -44.02 49.44
C SER A 581 -45.51 -42.65 48.83
N VAL A 582 -46.00 -42.36 47.60
CA VAL A 582 -46.54 -43.08 46.41
C VAL A 582 -45.95 -42.40 45.13
N ALA A 583 -46.27 -42.83 43.89
CA ALA A 583 -45.75 -42.27 42.64
C ALA A 583 -46.84 -41.85 41.61
N ALA A 584 -46.42 -40.98 40.67
CA ALA A 584 -46.96 -40.73 39.31
C ALA A 584 -48.41 -40.24 39.10
N VAL A 585 -48.59 -39.34 38.11
CA VAL A 585 -49.42 -39.47 36.88
C VAL A 585 -49.60 -38.08 36.24
N ALA A 586 -49.71 -38.04 34.90
CA ALA A 586 -50.02 -36.86 34.09
C ALA A 586 -51.17 -37.22 33.11
N PRO A 587 -51.64 -36.35 32.18
CA PRO A 587 -51.55 -34.89 32.07
C PRO A 587 -52.99 -34.27 32.04
N VAL A 588 -53.21 -33.23 31.22
CA VAL A 588 -54.45 -32.78 30.53
C VAL A 588 -54.84 -31.31 30.77
N VAL A 589 -55.14 -30.63 29.65
CA VAL A 589 -55.62 -29.25 29.51
C VAL A 589 -57.14 -29.22 29.53
N TYR A 590 -57.79 -28.15 30.05
CA TYR A 590 -58.96 -27.53 29.39
C TYR A 590 -59.21 -26.07 29.85
N PHE A 591 -60.23 -25.44 29.26
CA PHE A 591 -60.36 -23.99 29.03
C PHE A 591 -60.96 -23.14 30.17
N LEU A 592 -60.56 -21.86 30.15
CA LEU A 592 -61.32 -20.61 30.40
C LEU A 592 -62.78 -20.71 30.88
N ALA A 593 -63.15 -19.87 31.88
CA ALA A 593 -64.05 -18.73 31.63
C ALA A 593 -64.27 -17.76 32.84
N SER A 594 -63.77 -16.52 32.72
CA SER A 594 -64.36 -15.29 33.34
C SER A 594 -64.30 -15.16 34.89
N ARG A 595 -64.55 -14.00 35.53
CA ARG A 595 -64.94 -12.64 35.09
C ARG A 595 -64.58 -11.58 36.17
N ARG A 596 -64.63 -10.28 35.77
CA ARG A 596 -64.72 -9.05 36.61
C ARG A 596 -63.45 -8.50 37.31
N ARG A 597 -62.91 -7.48 36.63
CA ARG A 597 -62.42 -6.17 37.16
C ARG A 597 -63.47 -5.49 38.10
N PRO A 598 -63.14 -4.47 38.93
CA PRO A 598 -62.54 -3.22 38.42
C PRO A 598 -61.49 -2.47 39.29
N GLU A 599 -60.94 -1.44 38.62
CA GLU A 599 -60.46 -0.13 39.14
C GLU A 599 -59.11 -0.03 39.89
N SER A 600 -58.32 1.05 39.77
CA SER A 600 -58.53 2.33 39.03
C SER A 600 -57.24 2.92 38.39
N THR A 601 -57.48 3.93 37.52
CA THR A 601 -56.63 4.95 36.86
C THR A 601 -55.34 5.42 37.56
N SER A 602 -54.33 6.04 36.93
CA SER A 602 -54.21 6.89 35.70
C SER A 602 -52.77 6.79 35.12
N THR A 603 -52.43 6.86 33.81
CA THR A 603 -52.51 7.96 32.79
C THR A 603 -51.76 9.24 33.22
N VAL A 604 -50.92 9.93 32.43
CA VAL A 604 -50.94 10.31 30.99
C VAL A 604 -49.49 10.42 30.46
N GLU A 605 -49.04 9.62 29.46
CA GLU A 605 -48.86 9.89 28.00
C GLU A 605 -47.48 10.44 27.56
N ASN A 606 -47.17 10.28 26.26
CA ASN A 606 -45.89 10.63 25.61
C ASN A 606 -45.97 12.01 24.90
N VAL A 607 -44.81 12.50 24.48
CA VAL A 607 -44.55 12.77 23.05
C VAL A 607 -43.28 12.02 22.66
#